data_AF-A0A261SBV4-F1
#
_entry.id   AF-A0A261SBV4-F1
#
_cell.length_a   1.000
_cell.length_b   1.000
_cell.length_c   1.000
_cell.angle_alpha   90.00
_cell.angle_beta   90.00
_cell.angle_gamma   90.00
#
_symmetry.space_group_name_H-M   'P 1'
#
loop_
_entity.id
_entity.type
_entity.pdbx_description
1 polymer ?
#
loop_
_entity_poly.entity_id
_entity_poly.type
_entity_poly.pdbx_seq_one_letter_code
_entity_poly.pdbx_strand_id
1 'polypeptide(L)'
;MSISHDGGLACSMHGQGAWRYNVVAPDLGAFLAALARWIDYYRGERSGRILDADFEVAPGIADEVLHKVCGGLPETEARNLADFLLGTV
;
A
#
# COMPACT_ATOMS: atom_id res chain seq x y z
N MET A 1 -8.16 -10.05 -1.37
CA MET A 1 -8.21 -8.93 -2.34
C MET A 1 -9.31 -9.24 -3.33
N SER A 2 -10.13 -8.27 -3.70
CA SER A 2 -11.24 -8.40 -4.64
C SER A 2 -11.25 -7.21 -5.59
N ILE A 3 -11.72 -7.44 -6.82
CA ILE A 3 -11.95 -6.38 -7.81
C ILE A 3 -13.45 -6.06 -7.79
N SER A 4 -13.81 -4.80 -7.60
CA SER A 4 -15.20 -4.34 -7.66
C SER A 4 -15.70 -4.20 -9.10
N HIS A 5 -17.02 -4.11 -9.27
CA HIS A 5 -17.68 -4.02 -10.58
C HIS A 5 -17.25 -2.82 -11.46
N ASP A 6 -16.67 -1.80 -10.85
CA ASP A 6 -16.16 -0.57 -11.46
C ASP A 6 -14.64 -0.63 -11.70
N GLY A 7 -13.99 -1.77 -11.41
CA GLY A 7 -12.56 -1.99 -11.61
C GLY A 7 -11.69 -1.65 -10.40
N GLY A 8 -12.27 -1.05 -9.36
CA GLY A 8 -11.57 -0.75 -8.11
C GLY A 8 -11.00 -1.98 -7.42
N LEU A 9 -9.85 -1.82 -6.77
CA LEU A 9 -9.23 -2.89 -6.00
C LEU A 9 -9.46 -2.68 -4.51
N ALA A 10 -10.10 -3.67 -3.88
CA ALA A 10 -10.33 -3.68 -2.45
C ALA A 10 -9.52 -4.79 -1.76
N CYS A 11 -8.95 -4.48 -0.61
CA CYS A 11 -8.32 -5.46 0.27
C CYS A 11 -9.08 -5.59 1.58
N SER A 12 -8.99 -6.78 2.18
CA SER A 12 -9.34 -7.00 3.58
C SER A 12 -8.08 -7.40 4.32
N MET A 13 -7.84 -6.74 5.46
CA MET A 13 -6.69 -7.01 6.33
C MET A 13 -7.09 -8.03 7.39
N HIS A 14 -6.36 -9.14 7.45
CA HIS A 14 -6.60 -10.19 8.46
C HIS A 14 -6.17 -9.69 9.85
N GLY A 15 -7.03 -9.86 10.87
CA GLY A 15 -6.70 -9.53 12.27
C GLY A 15 -7.45 -8.33 12.87
N GLN A 16 -8.15 -7.56 12.04
CA GLN A 16 -9.07 -6.51 12.49
C GLN A 16 -10.47 -7.13 12.59
N GLY A 17 -11.03 -7.26 13.80
CA GLY A 17 -12.19 -8.12 14.12
C GLY A 17 -13.46 -7.96 13.26
N ALA A 18 -13.57 -6.88 12.46
CA ALA A 18 -14.56 -6.74 11.40
C ALA A 18 -13.86 -6.60 10.03
N TRP A 19 -14.30 -7.39 9.05
CA TRP A 19 -13.81 -7.33 7.67
C TRP A 19 -14.10 -5.94 7.09
N ARG A 20 -13.05 -5.14 6.88
CA ARG A 20 -13.14 -3.87 6.15
C ARG A 20 -12.68 -4.09 4.72
N TYR A 21 -13.49 -3.62 3.78
CA TYR A 21 -13.16 -3.59 2.35
C TYR A 21 -12.80 -2.15 2.00
N ASN A 22 -11.51 -1.84 2.05
CA ASN A 22 -11.02 -0.52 1.69
C ASN A 22 -10.50 -0.56 0.25
N VAL A 23 -10.95 0.38 -0.57
CA VAL A 23 -10.42 0.57 -1.93
C VAL A 23 -9.02 1.16 -1.82
N VAL A 24 -8.03 0.49 -2.40
CA VAL A 24 -6.61 0.87 -2.34
C VAL A 24 -6.10 1.42 -3.67
N ALA A 25 -6.87 1.25 -4.74
CA ALA A 25 -6.58 1.81 -6.06
C ALA A 25 -7.86 1.87 -6.91
N PRO A 26 -7.96 2.85 -7.82
CA PRO A 26 -9.11 2.98 -8.72
C PRO A 26 -9.19 1.87 -9.77
N ASP A 27 -8.04 1.29 -10.13
CA ASP A 27 -7.95 0.18 -11.08
C ASP A 27 -6.68 -0.66 -10.87
N LEU A 28 -6.60 -1.80 -11.57
CA LEU A 28 -5.46 -2.72 -11.51
C LEU A 28 -4.16 -2.10 -12.01
N GLY A 29 -4.20 -1.23 -13.02
CA GLY A 29 -3.03 -0.55 -13.54
C GLY A 29 -2.42 0.39 -12.51
N ALA A 30 -3.25 1.21 -11.87
CA ALA A 30 -2.86 2.12 -10.80
C ALA A 30 -2.27 1.36 -9.60
N PHE A 31 -2.87 0.23 -9.23
CA PHE A 31 -2.34 -0.64 -8.19
C PHE A 31 -0.97 -1.24 -8.53
N LEU A 32 -0.83 -1.83 -9.72
CA LEU A 32 0.44 -2.42 -10.15
C LEU A 32 1.55 -1.36 -10.28
N ALA A 33 1.22 -0.15 -10.74
CA ALA A 33 2.15 0.97 -10.80
C ALA A 33 2.59 1.44 -9.41
N ALA A 34 1.68 1.45 -8.43
CA ALA A 34 2.03 1.74 -7.04
C ALA A 34 2.90 0.62 -6.41
N LEU A 35 2.59 -0.65 -6.69
CA LEU A 35 3.42 -1.78 -6.26
C LEU A 35 4.83 -1.76 -6.88
N ALA A 36 4.96 -1.40 -8.15
CA ALA A 36 6.27 -1.24 -8.78
C ALA A 36 7.10 -0.15 -8.07
N ARG A 37 6.48 1.02 -7.80
CA ARG A 37 7.12 2.10 -7.03
C ARG A 37 7.49 1.66 -5.61
N TRP A 38 6.64 0.85 -4.97
CA TRP A 38 6.93 0.30 -3.65
C TRP A 38 8.18 -0.58 -3.67
N ILE A 39 8.27 -1.50 -4.64
CA ILE A 39 9.43 -2.38 -4.83
C ILE A 39 10.69 -1.55 -5.10
N ASP A 40 10.60 -0.53 -5.95
CA ASP A 40 11.73 0.34 -6.28
C ASP A 40 12.19 1.17 -5.06
N TYR A 41 11.26 1.74 -4.30
CA TYR A 41 11.55 2.46 -3.06
C TYR A 41 12.25 1.54 -2.04
N TYR A 42 11.73 0.32 -1.85
CA TYR A 42 12.33 -0.66 -0.93
C TYR A 42 13.73 -1.11 -1.35
N ARG A 43 13.91 -1.44 -2.63
CA ARG A 43 15.18 -1.95 -3.15
C ARG A 43 16.23 -0.86 -3.30
N GLY A 44 15.84 0.32 -3.78
CA GLY A 44 16.74 1.42 -4.13
C GLY A 44 17.15 2.28 -2.95
N GLU A 45 16.20 2.69 -2.12
CA GLU A 45 16.49 3.65 -1.03
C GLU A 45 16.82 2.96 0.29
N ARG A 46 16.34 1.73 0.52
CA ARG A 46 16.47 1.06 1.84
C ARG A 46 17.40 -0.15 1.84
N SER A 47 17.92 -0.60 0.70
CA SER A 47 18.78 -1.81 0.57
C SER A 47 18.21 -3.05 1.30
N GLY A 48 16.89 -3.08 1.53
CA GLY A 48 16.23 -4.06 2.39
C GLY A 48 15.72 -5.25 1.61
N ARG A 49 15.68 -6.43 2.23
CA ARG A 49 14.93 -7.57 1.71
C ARG A 49 13.44 -7.27 1.93
N ILE A 50 12.63 -7.31 0.87
CA ILE A 50 11.18 -7.06 0.95
C ILE A 50 10.42 -8.08 1.84
N LEU A 51 11.10 -9.16 2.24
CA LEU A 51 10.62 -10.23 3.11
C LEU A 51 11.34 -10.25 4.46
N ASP A 52 12.02 -9.15 4.82
CA ASP A 52 12.63 -9.04 6.14
C ASP A 52 11.52 -8.99 7.20
N ALA A 53 11.47 -10.02 8.05
CA ALA A 53 10.47 -10.12 9.12
C ALA A 53 10.70 -9.06 10.21
N ASP A 54 11.91 -8.50 10.27
CA ASP A 54 12.29 -7.42 11.17
C ASP A 54 12.13 -6.04 10.49
N PHE A 55 11.30 -5.95 9.43
CA PHE A 55 10.97 -4.65 8.84
C PHE A 55 10.22 -3.78 9.85
N GLU A 56 10.95 -2.91 10.52
CA GLU A 56 10.39 -1.88 11.38
C GLU A 56 9.95 -0.67 10.54
N VAL A 57 8.67 -0.31 10.66
CA VAL A 57 8.15 0.96 10.14
C VAL A 57 8.75 2.09 10.99
N ALA A 58 9.92 2.57 10.60
CA ALA A 58 10.56 3.71 11.26
C ALA A 58 9.67 4.97 11.15
N PRO A 59 9.73 5.88 12.15
CA PRO A 59 9.04 7.17 12.08
C PRO A 59 9.43 7.93 10.80
N GLY A 60 8.42 8.37 10.02
CA GLY A 60 8.59 9.07 8.75
C GLY A 60 8.48 8.20 7.49
N ILE A 61 8.56 6.86 7.62
CA ILE A 61 8.34 5.96 6.48
C ILE A 61 6.92 6.10 5.94
N ALA A 62 5.92 6.29 6.80
CA ALA A 62 4.54 6.47 6.37
C ALA A 62 4.36 7.66 5.41
N ASP A 63 4.96 8.80 5.73
CA ASP A 63 4.90 9.99 4.87
C ASP A 63 5.68 9.77 3.57
N GLU A 64 6.85 9.13 3.62
CA GLU A 64 7.63 8.78 2.43
C GLU A 64 6.84 7.85 1.50
N VAL A 65 6.15 6.85 2.03
CA VAL A 65 5.30 5.94 1.25
C VAL A 65 4.11 6.66 0.67
N LEU A 66 3.41 7.46 1.48
CA LEU A 66 2.25 8.22 1.02
C LEU A 66 2.62 9.13 -0.16
N HIS A 67 3.77 9.81 -0.10
CA HIS A 67 4.18 10.76 -1.13
C HIS A 67 4.90 10.11 -2.32
N LYS A 68 5.89 9.25 -2.09
CA LYS A 68 6.72 8.66 -3.16
C LYS A 68 6.04 7.48 -3.85
N VAL A 69 5.32 6.65 -3.09
CA VAL A 69 4.72 5.41 -3.58
C VAL A 69 3.26 5.61 -3.96
N CYS A 70 2.50 6.34 -3.14
CA CYS A 70 1.06 6.51 -3.35
C CYS A 70 0.67 7.84 -4.02
N GLY A 71 1.58 8.80 -4.22
CA GLY A 71 1.27 10.18 -4.62
C GLY A 71 0.57 10.41 -5.98
N GLY A 72 0.28 9.35 -6.73
CA GLY A 72 -0.51 9.41 -7.98
C GLY A 72 -1.93 8.85 -7.83
N LEU A 73 -2.31 8.42 -6.63
CA LEU A 73 -3.64 7.90 -6.32
C LEU A 73 -4.49 9.01 -5.69
N PRO A 74 -5.83 8.92 -5.76
CA PRO A 74 -6.68 9.80 -4.97
C PRO A 74 -6.41 9.61 -3.47
N GLU A 75 -6.66 10.66 -2.68
CA GLU A 75 -6.17 10.77 -1.29
C GLU A 75 -6.60 9.59 -0.41
N THR A 76 -7.85 9.14 -0.53
CA THR A 76 -8.39 8.04 0.27
C THR A 76 -7.71 6.72 -0.07
N GLU A 77 -7.57 6.41 -1.35
CA GLU A 77 -6.89 5.22 -1.86
C GLU A 77 -5.40 5.25 -1.53
N ALA A 78 -4.77 6.41 -1.60
CA ALA A 78 -3.37 6.60 -1.24
C ALA A 78 -3.11 6.25 0.23
N ARG A 79 -3.97 6.72 1.14
CA ARG A 79 -3.92 6.38 2.57
C ARG A 79 -4.19 4.90 2.81
N ASN A 80 -5.26 4.37 2.22
CA ASN A 80 -5.61 2.95 2.34
C ASN A 80 -4.50 2.02 1.83
N LEU A 81 -3.83 2.39 0.73
CA LEU A 81 -2.71 1.63 0.19
C LEU A 81 -1.47 1.75 1.07
N ALA A 82 -1.17 2.94 1.61
CA ALA A 82 -0.05 3.10 2.54
C ALA A 82 -0.23 2.24 3.80
N ASP A 83 -1.43 2.26 4.38
CA ASP A 83 -1.78 1.42 5.54
C ASP A 83 -1.67 -0.07 5.22
N PHE A 84 -2.11 -0.47 4.02
CA PHE A 84 -1.96 -1.84 3.52
C PHE A 84 -0.49 -2.26 3.38
N LEU A 85 0.35 -1.41 2.79
CA LEU A 85 1.77 -1.70 2.55
C LEU A 85 2.59 -1.74 3.84
N LEU A 86 2.23 -0.92 4.83
CA LEU A 86 2.95 -0.78 6.10
C LEU A 86 2.38 -1.66 7.21
N GLY A 87 1.21 -2.26 7.01
CA GLY A 87 0.53 -3.04 8.04
C GLY A 87 0.07 -2.20 9.25
N THR A 88 0.02 -0.86 9.11
CA THR A 88 -0.37 0.07 10.16
C THR A 88 -1.87 0.33 10.10
N VAL A 89 -2.66 -0.49 10.78
CA VAL A 89 -4.12 -0.30 10.99
C VAL A 89 -4.46 -0.54 12.44
#